data_AF-A0A1V1WV34-F1
#
_entry.id   AF-A0A1V1WV34-F1
#
_cell.length_a   1.000
_cell.length_b   1.000
_cell.length_c   1.000
_cell.angle_alpha   90.00
_cell.angle_beta   90.00
_cell.angle_gamma   90.00
#
_symmetry.space_group_name_H-M   'P 1'
#
loop_
_entity.id
_entity.type
_entity.pdbx_description
1 polymer ?
#
loop_
_entity_poly.entity_id
_entity_poly.type
_entity_poly.pdbx_seq_one_letter_code
_entity_poly.pdbx_strand_id
1 'polypeptide(L)'
;MKKRSLLTSAISLLGVVFVFSMVHATATGPADTMTMNSKVYKKHKKVLVTFTHKKHNVDYKIACADCHHVYKDGKNVWKKTEAVQKCDACHSEAKAPKVKKGEPKIPKKEKITKYHYSAIHENCVMCHKDLKKAAKPTGPTACKDCHPKKKK
;
A
#
# COMPACT_ATOMS: atom_id res chain seq x y z
N MET A 1 56.02 -53.86 -18.14
CA MET A 1 55.49 -53.64 -19.51
C MET A 1 54.59 -52.39 -19.46
N LYS A 2 55.07 -51.18 -19.80
CA LYS A 2 55.01 -50.52 -21.13
C LYS A 2 53.60 -50.69 -21.76
N LYS A 3 52.76 -49.68 -22.02
CA LYS A 3 52.96 -48.27 -22.42
C LYS A 3 51.64 -47.47 -22.34
N ARG A 4 51.75 -46.17 -21.99
CA ARG A 4 51.20 -44.95 -22.68
C ARG A 4 49.67 -44.84 -22.88
N SER A 5 49.00 -43.68 -22.80
CA SER A 5 49.38 -42.30 -22.51
C SER A 5 48.07 -41.53 -22.29
N LEU A 6 48.11 -40.62 -21.33
CA LEU A 6 47.30 -39.42 -21.14
C LEU A 6 46.79 -38.78 -22.44
N LEU A 7 45.54 -38.31 -22.42
CA LEU A 7 45.20 -36.97 -22.94
C LEU A 7 43.91 -36.44 -22.26
N THR A 8 44.13 -35.34 -21.57
CA THR A 8 43.23 -34.51 -20.78
C THR A 8 42.44 -33.53 -21.65
N SER A 9 41.15 -33.34 -21.38
CA SER A 9 40.40 -32.09 -21.59
C SER A 9 39.18 -32.17 -20.67
N ALA A 10 39.19 -31.64 -19.43
CA ALA A 10 39.27 -30.23 -19.04
C ALA A 10 38.15 -29.36 -19.65
N ILE A 11 37.12 -29.17 -18.82
CA ILE A 11 36.43 -27.89 -18.58
C ILE A 11 35.54 -27.34 -19.71
N SER A 12 34.22 -27.43 -19.53
CA SER A 12 33.43 -26.21 -19.28
C SER A 12 32.04 -26.54 -18.75
N LEU A 13 31.83 -26.19 -17.48
CA LEU A 13 30.53 -25.87 -16.92
C LEU A 13 29.86 -24.78 -17.77
N LEU A 14 28.65 -25.03 -18.25
CA LEU A 14 27.63 -24.02 -18.54
C LEU A 14 26.29 -24.78 -18.50
N GLY A 15 25.58 -24.86 -17.38
CA GLY A 15 25.10 -23.71 -16.64
C GLY A 15 23.82 -23.14 -17.28
N VAL A 16 22.86 -23.99 -17.68
CA VAL A 16 21.52 -23.54 -18.08
C VAL A 16 20.48 -24.38 -17.33
N VAL A 17 20.43 -24.20 -16.01
CA VAL A 17 19.21 -24.49 -15.24
C VAL A 17 18.41 -23.20 -15.22
N PHE A 18 17.66 -22.95 -16.31
CA PHE A 18 16.71 -21.85 -16.36
C PHE A 18 15.46 -22.28 -15.57
N VAL A 19 15.52 -22.15 -14.25
CA VAL A 19 14.32 -22.22 -13.41
C VAL A 19 13.53 -20.95 -13.66
N PHE A 20 12.66 -20.96 -14.68
CA PHE A 20 11.58 -19.99 -14.77
C PHE A 20 10.63 -20.29 -13.60
N SER A 21 10.88 -19.66 -12.46
CA SER A 21 9.86 -19.48 -11.44
C SER A 21 8.80 -18.55 -12.01
N MET A 22 7.87 -19.13 -12.78
CA MET A 22 6.65 -18.45 -13.16
C MET A 22 5.82 -18.30 -11.89
N VAL A 23 6.06 -17.20 -11.17
CA VAL A 23 5.17 -16.71 -10.13
C VAL A 23 3.87 -16.37 -10.86
N HIS A 24 2.95 -17.32 -10.85
CA HIS A 24 1.57 -17.07 -11.20
C HIS A 24 1.05 -16.10 -10.15
N ALA A 25 1.02 -14.81 -10.48
CA ALA A 25 0.14 -13.88 -9.80
C ALA A 25 -1.27 -14.41 -10.06
N THR A 26 -1.79 -15.20 -9.13
CA THR A 26 -3.18 -15.60 -9.16
C THR A 26 -3.96 -14.30 -9.16
N ALA A 27 -4.64 -14.02 -10.27
CA ALA A 27 -5.60 -12.94 -10.41
C ALA A 27 -6.82 -13.26 -9.54
N THR A 28 -6.60 -13.40 -8.24
CA THR A 28 -7.65 -13.31 -7.25
C THR A 28 -8.10 -11.85 -7.28
N GLY A 29 -9.37 -11.64 -7.62
CA GLY A 29 -9.96 -10.31 -7.57
C GLY A 29 -9.73 -9.65 -6.21
N PRO A 30 -9.91 -8.32 -6.11
CA PRO A 30 -9.65 -7.61 -4.87
C PRO A 30 -10.52 -8.18 -3.74
N ALA A 31 -9.93 -8.41 -2.57
CA ALA A 31 -10.67 -8.93 -1.42
C ALA A 31 -11.85 -8.01 -1.10
N ASP A 32 -13.04 -8.58 -0.94
CA ASP A 32 -14.27 -7.83 -0.63
C ASP A 32 -14.10 -6.97 0.63
N THR A 33 -13.39 -7.54 1.61
CA THR A 33 -12.99 -6.85 2.84
C THR A 33 -11.53 -7.14 3.14
N MET A 34 -10.85 -6.20 3.78
CA MET A 34 -9.45 -6.35 4.18
C MET A 34 -9.16 -5.59 5.47
N THR A 35 -8.27 -6.14 6.29
CA THR A 35 -7.78 -5.45 7.47
C THR A 35 -6.63 -4.53 7.07
N MET A 36 -6.77 -3.23 7.36
CA MET A 36 -5.75 -2.23 7.11
C MET A 36 -4.60 -2.39 8.11
N ASN A 37 -3.61 -3.19 7.71
CA ASN A 37 -2.39 -3.42 8.46
C ASN A 37 -1.17 -3.03 7.61
N SER A 38 -0.19 -2.37 8.22
CA SER A 38 1.05 -1.98 7.56
C SER A 38 2.24 -2.22 8.49
N LYS A 39 3.34 -2.66 7.89
CA LYS A 39 4.59 -2.97 8.59
C LYS A 39 5.34 -1.73 9.09
N VAL A 40 4.98 -0.53 8.62
CA VAL A 40 5.62 0.72 9.08
C VAL A 40 5.33 0.98 10.56
N TYR A 41 4.27 0.39 11.11
CA TYR A 41 3.92 0.50 12.52
C TYR A 41 4.52 -0.64 13.33
N LYS A 42 5.55 -0.35 14.12
CA LYS A 42 6.09 -1.30 15.12
C LYS A 42 5.01 -1.76 16.12
N LYS A 43 4.12 -0.85 16.51
CA LYS A 43 2.99 -1.12 17.40
C LYS A 43 1.80 -0.23 17.04
N HIS A 44 0.65 -0.85 16.88
CA HIS A 44 -0.61 -0.14 16.62
C HIS A 44 -1.17 0.46 17.92
N LYS A 45 -1.45 1.77 17.91
CA LYS A 45 -2.07 2.48 19.05
C LYS A 45 -3.60 2.39 19.06
N LYS A 46 -4.19 1.94 17.95
CA LYS A 46 -5.63 1.82 17.72
C LYS A 46 -5.91 0.44 17.12
N VAL A 47 -7.16 -0.03 17.23
CA VAL A 47 -7.60 -1.25 16.53
C VAL A 47 -7.48 -1.05 15.03
N LEU A 48 -7.10 -2.10 14.32
CA LEU A 48 -6.99 -2.08 12.86
C LEU A 48 -8.36 -1.85 12.25
N VAL A 49 -8.40 -1.07 11.16
CA VAL A 49 -9.64 -0.78 10.46
C VAL A 49 -9.92 -1.92 9.48
N THR A 50 -11.13 -2.46 9.49
CA THR A 50 -11.62 -3.32 8.41
C THR A 50 -12.17 -2.44 7.31
N PHE A 51 -11.56 -2.50 6.13
CA PHE A 51 -11.97 -1.80 4.94
C PHE A 51 -12.83 -2.70 4.04
N THR A 52 -13.93 -2.17 3.52
CA THR A 52 -14.86 -2.87 2.63
C THR A 52 -14.65 -2.41 1.19
N HIS A 53 -13.64 -2.96 0.51
CA HIS A 53 -13.26 -2.55 -0.84
C HIS A 53 -14.40 -2.68 -1.84
N LYS A 54 -15.16 -3.78 -1.79
CA LYS A 54 -16.32 -3.99 -2.66
C LYS A 54 -17.37 -2.89 -2.50
N LYS A 55 -17.65 -2.46 -1.27
CA LYS A 55 -18.62 -1.39 -1.01
C LYS A 55 -18.22 -0.08 -1.68
N HIS A 56 -16.94 0.29 -1.57
CA HIS A 56 -16.44 1.54 -2.15
C HIS A 56 -16.49 1.53 -3.68
N ASN A 57 -16.05 0.44 -4.32
CA ASN A 57 -16.01 0.37 -5.78
C ASN A 57 -17.37 0.00 -6.39
N VAL A 58 -18.02 -1.06 -5.92
CA VAL A 58 -19.22 -1.63 -6.55
C VAL A 58 -20.47 -0.88 -6.12
N ASP A 59 -20.66 -0.64 -4.83
CA ASP A 59 -21.91 -0.06 -4.32
C ASP A 59 -21.87 1.46 -4.46
N TYR A 60 -20.75 2.08 -4.11
CA TYR A 60 -20.55 3.53 -4.13
C TYR A 60 -19.94 4.07 -5.42
N LYS A 61 -19.60 3.19 -6.38
CA LYS A 61 -19.09 3.55 -7.71
C LYS A 61 -17.84 4.44 -7.68
N ILE A 62 -17.03 4.33 -6.64
CA ILE A 62 -15.77 5.08 -6.50
C ILE A 62 -14.76 4.50 -7.49
N ALA A 63 -14.09 5.36 -8.26
CA ALA A 63 -13.16 4.92 -9.29
C ALA A 63 -11.91 4.31 -8.64
N CYS A 64 -11.32 3.31 -9.29
CA CYS A 64 -10.10 2.68 -8.80
C CYS A 64 -8.97 3.71 -8.58
N ALA A 65 -8.88 4.69 -9.49
CA ALA A 65 -7.87 5.74 -9.47
C ALA A 65 -8.08 6.81 -8.39
N ASP A 66 -9.23 6.83 -7.71
CA ASP A 66 -9.48 7.75 -6.60
C ASP A 66 -8.67 7.37 -5.35
N CYS A 67 -8.31 6.09 -5.22
CA CYS A 67 -7.46 5.58 -4.14
C CYS A 67 -6.12 5.04 -4.65
N HIS A 68 -6.11 4.31 -5.77
CA HIS A 68 -4.90 3.76 -6.36
C HIS A 68 -4.26 4.80 -7.26
N HIS A 69 -3.15 5.35 -6.79
CA HIS A 69 -2.48 6.41 -7.50
C HIS A 69 -0.98 6.18 -7.59
N VAL A 70 -0.42 6.70 -8.67
CA VAL A 70 1.02 6.91 -8.85
C VAL A 70 1.15 8.31 -9.39
N TYR A 71 1.60 9.25 -8.57
CA TYR A 71 1.75 10.64 -8.99
C TYR A 71 3.11 10.85 -9.65
N LYS A 72 3.12 11.31 -10.90
CA LYS A 72 4.29 11.84 -11.62
C LYS A 72 3.95 13.25 -12.07
N ASP A 73 4.79 14.22 -11.75
CA ASP A 73 4.60 15.64 -12.09
C ASP A 73 3.20 16.18 -11.71
N GLY A 74 2.69 15.73 -10.56
CA GLY A 74 1.39 16.14 -10.03
C GLY A 74 0.18 15.47 -10.69
N LYS A 75 0.37 14.57 -11.65
CA LYS A 75 -0.71 13.83 -12.32
C LYS A 75 -0.72 12.38 -11.88
N ASN A 76 -1.91 11.84 -11.61
CA ASN A 76 -2.05 10.42 -11.38
C ASN A 76 -1.90 9.69 -12.72
N VAL A 77 -0.86 8.86 -12.84
CA VAL A 77 -0.57 8.08 -14.04
C VAL A 77 -0.93 6.59 -13.89
N TRP A 78 -1.44 6.19 -12.72
CA TRP A 78 -1.79 4.80 -12.46
C TRP A 78 -2.96 4.34 -13.32
N LYS A 79 -2.85 3.13 -13.86
CA LYS A 79 -3.92 2.49 -14.65
C LYS A 79 -4.37 1.19 -14.00
N LYS A 80 -5.65 0.84 -14.16
CA LYS A 80 -6.25 -0.38 -13.59
C LYS A 80 -5.55 -1.68 -14.03
N THR A 81 -4.88 -1.66 -15.18
CA THR A 81 -4.09 -2.78 -15.70
C THR A 81 -2.75 -2.96 -14.98
N GLU A 82 -2.31 -1.97 -14.21
CA GLU A 82 -1.06 -2.02 -13.45
C GLU A 82 -1.27 -2.66 -12.07
N ALA A 83 -0.21 -3.30 -11.57
CA ALA A 83 -0.24 -3.91 -10.25
C ALA A 83 -0.47 -2.85 -9.16
N VAL A 84 -1.40 -3.13 -8.25
CA VAL A 84 -1.65 -2.30 -7.08
C VAL A 84 -0.55 -2.54 -6.05
N GLN A 85 0.18 -1.47 -5.70
CA GLN A 85 1.15 -1.48 -4.60
C GLN A 85 0.48 -1.17 -3.27
N LYS A 86 1.07 -1.65 -2.17
CA LYS A 86 0.65 -1.22 -0.83
C LYS A 86 0.99 0.25 -0.62
N CYS A 87 0.15 0.97 0.13
CA CYS A 87 0.35 2.38 0.43
C CYS A 87 1.72 2.65 1.08
N ASP A 88 2.21 1.70 1.89
CA ASP A 88 3.48 1.78 2.59
C ASP A 88 4.72 1.54 1.71
N ALA A 89 4.55 1.22 0.43
CA ALA A 89 5.64 1.18 -0.53
C ALA A 89 6.23 2.59 -0.79
N CYS A 90 5.38 3.63 -0.77
CA CYS A 90 5.80 5.02 -0.98
C CYS A 90 5.58 5.89 0.26
N HIS A 91 4.48 5.68 0.99
CA HIS A 91 4.21 6.38 2.26
C HIS A 91 4.89 5.62 3.41
N SER A 92 6.22 5.58 3.39
CA SER A 92 7.02 4.60 4.12
C SER A 92 7.21 4.90 5.62
N GLU A 93 6.88 6.10 6.09
CA GLU A 93 7.00 6.46 7.51
C GLU A 93 5.66 6.34 8.26
N ALA A 94 5.70 5.92 9.53
CA ALA A 94 4.48 5.65 10.28
C ALA A 94 3.61 6.90 10.52
N LYS A 95 4.18 7.93 11.15
CA LYS A 95 3.48 9.17 11.52
C LYS A 95 4.48 10.32 11.69
N ALA A 96 4.08 11.52 11.22
CA ALA A 96 4.89 12.73 11.36
C ALA A 96 5.21 13.03 12.83
N PRO A 97 6.45 13.47 13.14
CA PRO A 97 6.82 13.86 14.48
C PRO A 97 5.97 15.04 14.95
N LYS A 98 5.81 15.17 16.26
CA LYS A 98 5.24 16.37 16.85
C LYS A 98 6.27 17.49 16.72
N VAL A 99 5.89 18.55 16.03
CA VAL A 99 6.69 19.78 15.91
C VAL A 99 6.63 20.51 17.26
N LYS A 100 7.77 20.93 17.80
CA LYS A 100 7.81 21.67 19.07
C LYS A 100 7.33 23.11 18.86
N LYS A 101 6.96 23.77 19.95
CA LYS A 101 6.61 25.20 19.92
C LYS A 101 7.82 26.00 19.41
N GLY A 102 7.63 26.78 18.35
CA GLY A 102 8.69 27.58 17.71
C GLY A 102 9.41 26.91 16.55
N GLU A 103 9.22 25.61 16.32
CA GLU A 103 9.80 24.93 15.15
C GLU A 103 8.93 25.08 13.90
N PRO A 104 9.53 25.10 12.68
CA PRO A 104 8.79 25.10 11.43
C PRO A 104 7.86 23.89 11.33
N LYS A 105 6.59 24.14 10.95
CA LYS A 105 5.63 23.06 10.72
C LYS A 105 5.99 22.31 9.45
N ILE A 106 5.98 20.98 9.52
CA ILE A 106 6.06 20.13 8.32
C ILE A 106 4.85 20.42 7.42
N PRO A 107 5.04 20.80 6.15
CA PRO A 107 3.97 21.05 5.19
C PRO A 107 3.01 19.86 5.05
N LYS A 108 1.72 20.14 4.79
CA LYS A 108 0.70 19.08 4.62
C LYS A 108 1.07 18.12 3.49
N LYS A 109 1.53 18.64 2.35
CA LYS A 109 1.93 17.83 1.19
C LYS A 109 3.04 16.85 1.56
N GLU A 110 4.09 17.34 2.23
CA GLU A 110 5.17 16.50 2.73
C GLU A 110 4.66 15.43 3.70
N LYS A 111 3.75 15.80 4.62
CA LYS A 111 3.14 14.84 5.53
C LYS A 111 2.43 13.70 4.81
N ILE A 112 1.64 14.03 3.79
CA ILE A 112 0.87 13.06 3.01
C ILE A 112 1.80 12.18 2.18
N THR A 113 2.77 12.77 1.49
CA THR A 113 3.71 12.02 0.64
C THR A 113 4.54 11.04 1.45
N LYS A 114 5.01 11.44 2.63
CA LYS A 114 5.98 10.67 3.41
C LYS A 114 5.36 9.71 4.43
N TYR A 115 4.27 10.11 5.08
CA TYR A 115 3.74 9.38 6.23
C TYR A 115 2.46 8.61 5.92
N HIS A 116 2.48 7.29 6.10
CA HIS A 116 1.34 6.39 5.95
C HIS A 116 0.11 6.86 6.73
N TYR A 117 0.29 7.30 7.98
CA TYR A 117 -0.81 7.83 8.80
C TYR A 117 -1.52 9.00 8.10
N SER A 118 -0.76 9.94 7.56
CA SER A 118 -1.32 11.13 6.91
C SER A 118 -1.98 10.77 5.59
N ALA A 119 -1.35 9.91 4.78
CA ALA A 119 -1.90 9.45 3.50
C ALA A 119 -3.26 8.77 3.67
N ILE A 120 -3.36 7.81 4.60
CA ILE A 120 -4.62 7.09 4.86
C ILE A 120 -5.70 8.02 5.41
N HIS A 121 -5.37 8.88 6.37
CA HIS A 121 -6.38 9.78 6.94
C HIS A 121 -6.84 10.84 5.94
N GLU A 122 -5.95 11.34 5.08
CA GLU A 122 -6.34 12.24 4.01
C GLU A 122 -7.27 11.52 3.03
N ASN A 123 -6.87 10.34 2.52
CA ASN A 123 -7.64 9.61 1.51
C ASN A 123 -9.04 9.20 2.00
N CYS A 124 -9.14 8.64 3.21
CA CYS A 124 -10.40 8.12 3.72
C CYS A 124 -11.26 9.20 4.38
N VAL A 125 -10.69 9.97 5.31
CA VAL A 125 -11.49 10.86 6.16
C VAL A 125 -11.91 12.12 5.40
N MET A 126 -11.12 12.62 4.45
CA MET A 126 -11.51 13.82 3.70
C MET A 126 -12.67 13.53 2.76
N CYS A 127 -12.63 12.44 1.99
CA CYS A 127 -13.76 12.00 1.17
C CYS A 127 -15.03 11.87 2.03
N HIS A 128 -14.94 11.19 3.18
CA HIS A 128 -16.10 11.05 4.06
C HIS A 128 -16.62 12.40 4.60
N LYS A 129 -15.71 13.31 5.00
CA LYS A 129 -16.06 14.64 5.48
C LYS A 129 -16.71 15.50 4.40
N ASP A 130 -16.22 15.43 3.17
CA ASP A 130 -16.72 16.25 2.08
C ASP A 130 -18.10 15.78 1.63
N LEU A 131 -18.33 14.45 1.58
CA LEU A 131 -19.67 13.89 1.41
C LEU A 131 -20.60 14.28 2.57
N LYS A 132 -20.10 14.26 3.81
CA LYS A 132 -20.89 14.69 4.98
C LYS A 132 -21.32 16.16 4.89
N LYS A 133 -20.41 17.06 4.52
CA LYS A 133 -20.71 18.48 4.31
C LYS A 133 -21.72 18.69 3.19
N ALA A 134 -21.65 17.87 2.15
CA ALA A 134 -22.60 17.88 1.03
C ALA A 134 -23.94 17.19 1.36
N ALA A 135 -24.18 16.80 2.62
CA ALA A 135 -25.36 16.05 3.05
C ALA A 135 -25.63 14.75 2.26
N LYS A 136 -24.56 14.13 1.74
CA LYS A 136 -24.62 12.85 1.00
C LYS A 136 -24.35 11.66 1.94
N PRO A 137 -24.88 10.46 1.61
CA PRO A 137 -24.48 9.23 2.28
C PRO A 137 -22.96 9.09 2.32
N THR A 138 -22.42 8.78 3.50
CA THR A 138 -20.98 8.79 3.73
C THR A 138 -20.59 7.80 4.82
N GLY A 139 -19.30 7.46 4.85
CA GLY A 139 -18.71 6.63 5.88
C GLY A 139 -18.36 7.40 7.16
N PRO A 140 -17.74 6.70 8.14
CA PRO A 140 -17.38 7.27 9.43
C PRO A 140 -16.34 8.38 9.31
N THR A 141 -16.53 9.46 10.08
CA THR A 141 -15.57 10.58 10.18
C THR A 141 -14.89 10.68 11.55
N ALA A 142 -15.44 10.05 12.59
CA ALA A 142 -14.87 10.12 13.94
C ALA A 142 -13.89 8.96 14.18
N CYS A 143 -12.89 9.20 15.02
CA CYS A 143 -11.81 8.24 15.25
C CYS A 143 -12.31 6.89 15.75
N LYS A 144 -13.31 6.90 16.65
CA LYS A 144 -13.87 5.69 17.27
C LYS A 144 -14.75 4.87 16.34
N ASP A 145 -15.28 5.51 15.28
CA ASP A 145 -16.17 4.85 14.33
C ASP A 145 -15.35 4.07 13.28
N CYS A 146 -14.14 4.56 12.94
CA CYS A 146 -13.18 3.79 12.14
C CYS A 146 -12.34 2.83 13.00
N HIS A 147 -11.92 3.27 14.18
CA HIS A 147 -11.11 2.50 15.13
C HIS A 147 -11.92 2.14 16.38
N PRO A 148 -12.82 1.16 16.30
CA PRO A 148 -13.64 0.76 17.43
C PRO A 148 -12.75 0.34 18.60
N LYS A 149 -13.19 0.65 19.83
CA LYS A 149 -12.51 0.13 21.02
C LYS A 149 -12.52 -1.40 20.95
N LYS A 150 -11.42 -2.05 21.33
CA LYS A 150 -11.45 -3.50 21.55
C LYS A 150 -12.58 -3.77 22.55
N LYS A 151 -13.51 -4.66 22.19
CA LYS A 151 -14.41 -5.22 23.20
C LYS A 151 -13.52 -5.88 24.25
N LYS A 152 -13.75 -5.53 25.52
CA LYS A 152 -13.07 -6.19 26.65
C LYS A 152 -13.56 -7.63 26.73
#